data_AF-A0A1H0UQ35-F1
#
_entry.id   AF-A0A1H0UQ35-F1
#
_cell.length_a   1.000
_cell.length_b   1.000
_cell.length_c   1.000
_cell.angle_alpha   90.00
_cell.angle_beta   90.00
_cell.angle_gamma   90.00
#
_symmetry.space_group_name_H-M   'P 1'
#
loop_
_entity.id
_entity.type
_entity.pdbx_description
1 polymer ?
#
loop_
_entity_poly.entity_id
_entity_poly.type
_entity_poly.pdbx_seq_one_letter_code
_entity_poly.pdbx_strand_id
1 'polypeptide(L)'
;MPAVNFKIRWPNGREATGYSPSTVIFQYLEEGASYPLPDFLQRIESALNNASERVKEVKGFYCSSAMDTLSSLKGQASYLVEPADVEGRVNVISMRTEGAGQVIGAGWSSF
;
A
#
# COMPACT_ATOMS: atom_id res chain seq x y z
N MET A 1 13.78 4.87 -9.53
CA MET A 1 12.35 4.51 -9.36
C MET A 1 12.16 4.13 -7.90
N PRO A 2 11.60 5.03 -7.09
CA PRO A 2 11.26 4.70 -5.72
C PRO A 2 10.08 3.71 -5.70
N ALA A 3 10.28 2.57 -5.08
CA ALA A 3 9.22 1.71 -4.61
C ALA A 3 8.70 2.23 -3.25
N VAL A 4 7.53 1.78 -2.84
CA VAL A 4 6.91 2.13 -1.57
C VAL A 4 6.42 0.85 -0.92
N ASN A 5 6.91 0.58 0.29
CA ASN A 5 6.39 -0.46 1.14
C ASN A 5 5.46 0.18 2.16
N PHE A 6 4.23 -0.31 2.22
CA PHE A 6 3.24 0.19 3.17
C PHE A 6 2.77 -0.95 4.06
N LYS A 7 2.52 -0.64 5.32
CA LYS A 7 1.96 -1.55 6.30
C LYS A 7 0.55 -1.10 6.63
N ILE A 8 -0.37 -2.06 6.62
CA ILE A 8 -1.76 -1.88 7.01
C ILE A 8 -2.11 -2.81 8.15
N ARG A 9 -3.17 -2.46 8.88
CA ARG A 9 -3.82 -3.32 9.84
C ARG A 9 -5.25 -3.53 9.40
N TRP A 10 -5.61 -4.78 9.18
CA TRP A 10 -6.95 -5.25 8.89
C TRP A 10 -7.88 -5.03 10.09
N PRO A 11 -9.21 -4.98 9.89
CA PRO A 11 -10.17 -4.76 10.96
C PRO A 11 -10.14 -5.82 12.07
N ASN A 12 -9.78 -7.06 11.73
CA ASN A 12 -9.56 -8.15 12.68
C ASN A 12 -8.29 -7.99 13.55
N GLY A 13 -7.53 -6.89 13.39
CA GLY A 13 -6.28 -6.61 14.09
C GLY A 13 -5.01 -7.20 13.45
N ARG A 14 -5.12 -7.98 12.37
CA ARG A 14 -3.96 -8.56 11.68
C ARG A 14 -3.23 -7.50 10.86
N GLU A 15 -1.91 -7.54 10.90
CA GLU A 15 -1.08 -6.66 10.07
C GLU A 15 -0.76 -7.31 8.72
N ALA A 16 -0.72 -6.49 7.68
CA ALA A 16 -0.28 -6.87 6.35
C ALA A 16 0.66 -5.82 5.78
N THR A 17 1.55 -6.26 4.89
CA THR A 17 2.48 -5.38 4.19
C THR A 17 2.26 -5.52 2.71
N GLY A 18 2.18 -4.39 2.01
CA GLY A 18 2.07 -4.33 0.57
C GLY A 18 3.23 -3.57 -0.04
N TYR A 19 3.51 -3.89 -1.29
CA TYR A 19 4.57 -3.30 -2.08
C TYR A 19 3.97 -2.57 -3.30
N SER A 20 4.33 -1.32 -3.47
CA SER A 20 3.99 -0.51 -4.65
C SER A 20 5.27 -0.12 -5.38
N PRO A 21 5.44 -0.42 -6.67
CA PRO A 21 6.63 -0.01 -7.42
C PRO A 21 6.65 1.50 -7.78
N SER A 22 5.74 2.31 -7.23
CA SER A 22 5.61 3.74 -7.48
C SER A 22 5.11 4.49 -6.25
N THR A 23 5.49 5.77 -6.13
CA THR A 23 5.01 6.71 -5.10
C THR A 23 3.58 7.21 -5.33
N VAL A 24 2.93 6.84 -6.44
CA VAL A 24 1.53 7.21 -6.68
C VAL A 24 0.59 6.71 -5.58
N ILE A 25 0.96 5.65 -4.85
CA ILE A 25 0.20 5.12 -3.72
C ILE A 25 -0.14 6.17 -2.67
N PHE A 26 0.72 7.18 -2.46
CA PHE A 26 0.48 8.29 -1.52
C PHE A 26 -0.68 9.20 -1.93
N GLN A 27 -1.15 9.13 -3.18
CA GLN A 27 -2.33 9.88 -3.63
C GLN A 27 -3.65 9.14 -3.31
N TYR A 28 -3.57 7.84 -3.04
CA TYR A 28 -4.74 6.99 -2.79
C TYR A 28 -4.89 6.62 -1.32
N LEU A 29 -3.75 6.46 -0.62
CA LEU A 29 -3.64 6.10 0.77
C LEU A 29 -2.81 7.12 1.52
N GLU A 30 -3.24 7.45 2.73
CA GLU A 30 -2.54 8.32 3.65
C GLU A 30 -2.08 7.53 4.88
N GLU A 31 -0.86 7.79 5.35
CA GLU A 31 -0.34 7.19 6.59
C GLU A 31 -1.15 7.65 7.80
N GLY A 32 -1.55 6.71 8.66
CA GLY A 32 -2.39 6.98 9.83
C GLY A 32 -3.89 7.05 9.52
N ALA A 33 -4.29 7.02 8.24
CA ALA A 33 -5.69 7.05 7.86
C ALA A 33 -6.36 5.66 7.94
N SER A 34 -7.67 5.69 8.18
CA SER A 34 -8.53 4.51 8.32
C SER A 34 -9.59 4.50 7.23
N TYR A 35 -9.60 3.48 6.37
CA TYR A 35 -10.56 3.36 5.27
C TYR A 35 -11.47 2.14 5.48
N PRO A 36 -12.76 2.18 5.09
CA PRO A 36 -13.57 0.97 4.99
C PRO A 36 -12.88 -0.07 4.11
N LEU A 37 -12.97 -1.35 4.45
CA LEU A 37 -12.40 -2.44 3.66
C LEU A 37 -12.70 -2.37 2.15
N PRO A 38 -13.97 -2.21 1.70
CA PRO A 38 -14.27 -2.12 0.27
C PRO A 38 -13.64 -0.90 -0.39
N ASP A 39 -13.65 0.26 0.29
CA ASP A 39 -12.99 1.48 -0.21
C ASP A 39 -11.48 1.30 -0.31
N PHE A 40 -10.86 0.66 0.69
CA PHE A 40 -9.44 0.37 0.70
C PHE A 40 -9.05 -0.52 -0.49
N LEU A 41 -9.82 -1.58 -0.76
CA LEU A 41 -9.58 -2.48 -1.89
C LEU A 41 -9.72 -1.78 -3.24
N GLN A 42 -10.68 -0.86 -3.39
CA GLN A 42 -10.84 -0.08 -4.61
C GLN A 42 -9.70 0.95 -4.81
N ARG A 43 -9.28 1.59 -3.72
CA ARG A 43 -8.16 2.55 -3.71
C ARG A 43 -6.84 1.87 -4.04
N ILE A 44 -6.55 0.72 -3.42
CA ILE A 44 -5.30 -0.01 -3.65
C ILE A 44 -5.23 -0.55 -5.09
N GLU A 45 -6.35 -1.03 -5.64
CA GLU A 45 -6.44 -1.46 -7.03
C GLU A 45 -6.13 -0.32 -7.99
N SER A 46 -6.75 0.85 -7.78
CA SER A 46 -6.49 2.05 -8.60
C SER A 46 -5.03 2.51 -8.49
N ALA A 47 -4.48 2.50 -7.27
CA ALA A 47 -3.10 2.88 -7.01
C ALA A 47 -2.08 1.96 -7.69
N LEU A 48 -2.26 0.64 -7.57
CA LEU A 48 -1.36 -0.36 -8.15
C LEU A 48 -1.47 -0.41 -9.67
N ASN A 49 -2.67 -0.20 -10.23
CA ASN A 49 -2.86 -0.08 -11.67
C ASN A 49 -2.12 1.14 -12.22
N ASN A 50 -2.31 2.32 -11.60
CA ASN A 50 -1.60 3.54 -12.00
C ASN A 50 -0.08 3.42 -11.80
N ALA A 51 0.36 2.76 -10.72
CA ALA A 51 1.77 2.45 -10.50
C ALA A 51 2.34 1.62 -11.64
N SER A 52 1.63 0.57 -12.08
CA SER A 52 2.02 -0.29 -13.19
C SER A 52 2.10 0.47 -14.52
N GLU A 53 1.15 1.39 -14.79
CA GLU A 53 1.19 2.27 -15.97
C GLU A 53 2.43 3.14 -15.99
N ARG A 54 2.79 3.77 -14.85
CA ARG A 54 4.03 4.55 -14.74
C ARG A 54 5.28 3.69 -14.92
N VAL A 55 5.28 2.45 -14.40
CA VAL A 55 6.39 1.53 -14.64
C VAL A 55 6.47 1.15 -16.11
N LYS A 56 5.34 0.96 -16.80
CA LYS A 56 5.30 0.70 -18.24
C LYS A 56 5.85 1.87 -19.05
N GLU A 57 5.53 3.11 -18.68
CA GLU A 57 6.09 4.30 -19.35
C GLU A 57 7.61 4.37 -19.21
N VAL A 58 8.16 3.99 -18.04
CA VAL A 58 9.59 4.09 -17.76
C VAL A 58 10.40 2.88 -18.21
N LYS A 59 9.86 1.66 -18.04
CA LYS A 59 10.54 0.39 -18.32
C LYS A 59 10.08 -0.30 -19.60
N GLY A 60 8.96 0.12 -20.19
CA GLY A 60 8.38 -0.47 -21.39
C GLY A 60 7.53 -1.73 -21.16
N PHE A 61 7.36 -2.18 -19.91
CA PHE A 61 6.57 -3.37 -19.57
C PHE A 61 5.72 -3.17 -18.31
N TYR A 62 4.57 -3.85 -18.26
CA TYR A 62 3.73 -3.89 -17.06
C TYR A 62 4.44 -4.62 -15.93
N CYS A 63 4.35 -4.08 -14.72
CA CYS A 63 4.96 -4.70 -13.56
C CYS A 63 4.01 -5.76 -12.99
N SER A 64 4.35 -7.05 -13.14
CA SER A 64 3.60 -8.15 -12.52
C SER A 64 3.57 -8.02 -11.00
N SER A 65 4.65 -7.53 -10.40
CA SER A 65 4.76 -7.36 -8.94
C SER A 65 3.68 -6.46 -8.32
N ALA A 66 3.16 -5.48 -9.09
CA ALA A 66 2.03 -4.67 -8.62
C ALA A 66 0.74 -5.48 -8.56
N MET A 67 0.47 -6.31 -9.57
CA MET A 67 -0.71 -7.19 -9.59
C MET A 67 -0.59 -8.31 -8.57
N ASP A 68 0.61 -8.86 -8.37
CA ASP A 68 0.88 -9.89 -7.36
C ASP A 68 0.58 -9.36 -5.95
N THR A 69 0.96 -8.10 -5.68
CA THR A 69 0.63 -7.44 -4.41
C THR A 69 -0.88 -7.25 -4.26
N LEU A 70 -1.57 -6.81 -5.32
CA LEU A 70 -3.02 -6.64 -5.29
C LEU A 70 -3.74 -7.97 -5.00
N SER A 71 -3.36 -9.03 -5.69
CA SER A 71 -3.92 -10.38 -5.48
C SER A 71 -3.61 -10.90 -4.08
N SER A 72 -2.39 -10.66 -3.56
CA SER A 72 -2.03 -11.05 -2.19
C SER A 72 -2.89 -10.33 -1.16
N LEU A 73 -3.09 -9.01 -1.30
CA LEU A 73 -3.94 -8.22 -0.41
C LEU A 73 -5.42 -8.60 -0.51
N LYS A 74 -5.94 -8.82 -1.72
CA LYS A 74 -7.33 -9.30 -1.93
C LYS A 74 -7.51 -10.70 -1.32
N GLY A 75 -6.57 -11.61 -1.52
CA GLY A 75 -6.60 -12.95 -0.93
C GLY A 75 -6.51 -12.92 0.60
N GLN A 76 -5.68 -12.05 1.16
CA GLN A 76 -5.65 -11.80 2.60
C GLN A 76 -6.97 -11.22 3.08
N ALA A 77 -7.55 -10.22 2.42
CA ALA A 77 -8.86 -9.70 2.80
C ALA A 77 -9.90 -10.83 2.87
N SER A 78 -9.97 -11.70 1.86
CA SER A 78 -10.92 -12.82 1.84
C SER A 78 -10.64 -13.91 2.87
N TYR A 79 -9.37 -14.17 3.23
CA TYR A 79 -9.01 -15.21 4.21
C TYR A 79 -9.02 -14.70 5.65
N LEU A 80 -8.75 -13.41 5.85
CA LEU A 80 -8.54 -12.79 7.15
C LEU A 80 -9.80 -12.08 7.64
N VAL A 81 -10.56 -11.45 6.76
CA VAL A 81 -11.76 -10.73 7.12
C VAL A 81 -12.93 -11.69 7.09
N GLU A 82 -13.53 -11.92 8.25
CA GLU A 82 -14.78 -12.67 8.35
C GLU A 82 -15.95 -11.83 7.81
N PRO A 83 -17.06 -12.45 7.39
CA PRO A 83 -18.26 -11.72 6.97
C PRO A 83 -18.86 -10.81 8.06
N ALA A 84 -18.42 -10.90 9.31
CA ALA A 84 -18.75 -9.97 10.38
C ALA A 84 -17.87 -8.70 10.38
N ASP A 85 -16.66 -8.75 9.82
CA ASP A 85 -15.67 -7.68 9.81
C ASP A 85 -15.63 -6.89 8.49
N VAL A 86 -16.56 -7.16 7.56
CA VAL A 86 -16.60 -6.51 6.23
C VAL A 86 -16.91 -5.01 6.32
N GLU A 87 -17.62 -4.61 7.37
CA GLU A 87 -17.83 -3.19 7.74
C GLU A 87 -16.63 -2.60 8.50
N GLY A 88 -15.64 -3.42 8.78
CA GLY A 88 -14.43 -3.03 9.47
C GLY A 88 -13.54 -2.08 8.66
N ARG A 89 -12.68 -1.35 9.38
CA ARG A 89 -11.78 -0.35 8.82
C ARG A 89 -10.35 -0.87 8.75
N VAL A 90 -9.70 -0.67 7.61
CA VAL A 90 -8.28 -0.91 7.39
C VAL A 90 -7.51 0.35 7.76
N ASN A 91 -6.58 0.21 8.70
CA ASN A 91 -5.71 1.30 9.13
C ASN A 91 -4.38 1.24 8.39
N VAL A 92 -3.95 2.34 7.80
CA VAL A 92 -2.61 2.47 7.23
C VAL A 92 -1.65 2.81 8.35
N ILE A 93 -0.78 1.86 8.72
CA ILE A 93 0.12 1.99 9.87
C ILE A 93 1.36 2.82 9.52
N SER A 94 1.96 2.55 8.35
CA SER A 94 3.16 3.24 7.92
C SER A 94 3.38 3.10 6.41
N MET A 95 3.92 4.10 5.74
CA MET A 95 4.26 4.06 4.32
C MET A 95 5.70 4.53 4.13
N ARG A 96 6.59 3.62 3.74
CA ARG A 96 8.03 3.91 3.53
C ARG A 96 8.39 3.81 2.07
N THR A 97 9.07 4.82 1.56
CA THR A 97 9.59 4.83 0.19
C THR A 97 10.98 4.19 0.17
N GLU A 98 11.15 3.09 -0.58
CA GLU A 98 12.43 2.44 -0.81
C GLU A 98 12.95 2.79 -2.21
N GLY A 99 14.13 3.40 -2.32
CA GLY A 99 14.77 3.68 -3.62
C GLY A 99 14.72 5.13 -4.10
N ALA A 100 14.23 6.06 -3.29
CA ALA A 100 14.80 7.42 -3.28
C ALA A 100 15.93 7.38 -2.25
N GLY A 101 17.11 7.88 -2.61
CA GLY A 101 18.31 7.76 -1.78
C GLY A 101 18.04 8.05 -0.31
N GLN A 102 18.71 7.28 0.54
CA GLN A 102 18.96 7.55 1.94
C GLN A 102 19.04 9.07 2.21
N VAL A 103 17.91 9.69 2.56
CA VAL A 103 17.90 10.89 3.39
C VAL A 103 17.24 10.44 4.67
N ILE A 104 18.06 9.79 5.49
CA ILE A 104 17.89 9.77 6.93
C ILE A 104 17.89 11.24 7.39
N GLY A 105 16.76 11.92 7.24
CA GLY A 105 16.43 13.12 7.99
C GLY A 105 16.20 12.73 9.45
N ALA A 106 17.24 12.22 10.12
CA ALA A 106 17.28 12.19 11.56
C ALA A 106 17.57 13.61 12.04
N GLY A 107 16.58 14.48 11.90
CA GLY A 107 16.45 15.66 12.76
C GLY A 107 16.01 15.17 14.12
N TRP A 108 16.98 14.79 14.97
CA TRP A 108 16.78 14.75 16.41
C TRP A 108 17.57 15.92 16.98
N SER A 109 16.86 17.02 17.18
CA SER A 109 17.35 18.23 17.84
C SER A 109 17.48 18.00 19.35
N SER A 110 18.45 18.72 19.93
CA SER A 110 18.58 19.13 21.34
C SER A 110 18.96 18.06 22.36
N PHE A 111 20.20 18.13 22.87
CA PHE A 111 20.55 18.54 24.25
C PHE A 111 22.05 18.81 24.35
#